data_AF-A0A0Q4U7T5-F1
#
_entry.id   AF-A0A0Q4U7T5-F1
#
_cell.length_a   1.000
_cell.length_b   1.000
_cell.length_c   1.000
_cell.angle_alpha   90.00
_cell.angle_beta   90.00
_cell.angle_gamma   90.00
#
_symmetry.space_group_name_H-M   'P 1'
#
loop_
_entity.id
_entity.type
_entity.pdbx_description
1 polymer ?
#
loop_
_entity_poly.entity_id
_entity_poly.type
_entity_poly.pdbx_seq_one_letter_code
_entity_poly.pdbx_strand_id
1 'polypeptide(L)'
;MNDVRYAGGTVIDGTRDFTNQVWMYAQEWGPRIIGALVILLIGWLVARAVKWGVANLINRTPLARRANQPNHPPRDKSTIGAQVGDAAFWVVLLVAFFLAAQPLGLASATGPLADMLNGFGNAVPRIIGAGLILFLGYILASVAKKAVEAVITASHVERLSAHVGSTPPADPSALPRAVGSVVFALIIIPVAIAALDTLNIAAISQPATAMLRIILDAIPHVIAAGIIITLAYYLGKFASQLITSFLGSTGVDKAINSLGLFPRSDAPDDGVTGAEQVSVKAGATLTPSKMIGSGVFIAIVIFGLMEAFRQLNFAYGSRIMAEVLTLFGQVVFGAIIIAAAVAIARLISTTIKASGGAGADFTASLTKVAIIVLGTAIGLRFMGLADDIINLAFGLILGAIAVAFALAFGLGGRDQAGRIVQRLLGKAEDEANRPAAPSTVPVAPASPIAPREQDTQA
;
A
#
# COMPACT_ATOMS: atom_id res chain seq x y z
N MET A 1 -22.78 68.22 -85.53
CA MET A 1 -24.14 68.00 -85.01
C MET A 1 -24.04 66.84 -84.02
N ASN A 2 -23.73 67.14 -82.77
CA ASN A 2 -24.68 67.40 -81.69
C ASN A 2 -25.33 66.10 -81.23
N ASP A 3 -24.74 65.47 -80.21
CA ASP A 3 -25.50 64.64 -79.29
C ASP A 3 -25.17 65.10 -77.87
N VAL A 4 -25.96 66.08 -77.43
CA VAL A 4 -26.00 66.56 -76.05
C VAL A 4 -26.69 65.47 -75.24
N ARG A 5 -25.92 64.52 -74.71
CA ARG A 5 -26.42 63.58 -73.71
C ARG A 5 -26.77 64.36 -72.45
N TYR A 6 -28.07 64.49 -72.21
CA TYR A 6 -28.63 65.09 -71.01
C TYR A 6 -28.07 64.41 -69.75
N ALA A 7 -27.28 65.17 -68.97
CA ALA A 7 -26.84 64.79 -67.62
C ALA A 7 -27.98 64.67 -66.59
N GLY A 8 -29.24 64.85 -67.00
CA GLY A 8 -30.43 64.67 -66.16
C GLY A 8 -30.86 63.20 -65.98
N GLY A 9 -30.42 62.28 -66.86
CA GLY A 9 -30.78 60.86 -66.78
C GLY A 9 -30.09 60.11 -65.62
N THR A 10 -28.83 60.45 -65.33
CA THR A 10 -28.01 59.71 -64.33
C THR A 10 -28.48 59.91 -62.89
N VAL A 11 -29.11 61.04 -62.55
CA VAL A 11 -29.69 61.27 -61.23
C VAL A 11 -30.99 60.49 -61.06
N ILE A 12 -31.82 60.42 -62.11
CA ILE A 12 -33.10 59.70 -62.10
C ILE A 12 -32.86 58.18 -62.14
N ASP A 13 -31.86 57.71 -62.88
CA ASP A 13 -31.47 56.31 -62.92
C ASP A 13 -30.78 55.90 -61.61
N GLY A 14 -29.91 56.74 -61.04
CA GLY A 14 -29.36 56.52 -59.69
C GLY A 14 -30.42 56.48 -58.59
N THR A 15 -31.51 57.23 -58.73
CA THR A 15 -32.64 57.18 -57.78
C THR A 15 -33.45 55.90 -57.94
N ARG A 16 -33.65 55.42 -59.17
CA ARG A 16 -34.32 54.13 -59.45
C ARG A 16 -33.48 52.94 -59.00
N ASP A 17 -32.18 52.98 -59.20
CA ASP A 17 -31.24 51.96 -58.74
C ASP A 17 -31.14 51.91 -57.22
N PHE A 18 -31.12 53.06 -56.55
CA PHE A 18 -31.23 53.14 -55.08
C PHE A 18 -32.54 52.52 -54.59
N THR A 19 -33.66 52.85 -55.25
CA THR A 19 -34.97 52.31 -54.87
C THR A 19 -35.04 50.80 -55.06
N ASN A 20 -34.46 50.28 -56.14
CA ASN A 20 -34.38 48.84 -56.41
C ASN A 20 -33.44 48.11 -55.43
N GLN A 21 -32.30 48.72 -55.06
CA GLN A 21 -31.41 48.21 -54.01
C GLN A 21 -32.11 48.15 -52.65
N VAL A 22 -32.78 49.23 -52.25
CA VAL A 22 -33.54 49.29 -51.00
C VAL A 22 -34.66 48.25 -51.01
N TRP A 23 -35.34 48.06 -52.14
CA TRP A 23 -36.40 47.05 -52.26
C TRP A 23 -35.86 45.62 -52.11
N MET A 24 -34.69 45.33 -52.68
CA MET A 24 -34.03 44.02 -52.56
C MET A 24 -33.56 43.75 -51.12
N TYR A 25 -32.98 44.74 -50.44
CA TYR A 25 -32.63 44.63 -49.02
C TYR A 25 -33.86 44.49 -48.13
N ALA A 26 -34.97 45.17 -48.45
CA ALA A 26 -36.22 45.07 -47.71
C ALA A 26 -36.84 43.66 -47.82
N GLN A 27 -36.72 43.00 -48.98
CA GLN A 27 -37.22 41.63 -49.14
C GLN A 27 -36.40 40.59 -48.37
N GLU A 28 -35.10 40.80 -48.22
CA GLU A 28 -34.22 39.88 -47.49
C GLU A 28 -34.21 40.12 -45.98
N TRP A 29 -34.17 41.38 -45.54
CA TRP A 29 -34.13 41.75 -44.13
C TRP A 29 -35.51 41.92 -43.50
N GLY A 30 -36.53 42.28 -44.29
CA GLY A 30 -37.90 42.48 -43.79
C GLY A 30 -38.42 41.27 -43.01
N PRO A 31 -38.42 40.06 -43.58
CA PRO A 31 -38.87 38.86 -42.87
C PRO A 31 -38.05 38.56 -41.61
N ARG A 32 -36.73 38.78 -41.64
CA ARG A 32 -35.83 38.54 -40.50
C ARG A 32 -36.08 39.51 -39.34
N ILE A 33 -36.28 40.79 -39.64
CA ILE A 33 -36.59 41.84 -38.65
C ILE A 33 -37.98 41.59 -38.05
N ILE A 34 -38.97 41.25 -38.87
CA ILE A 34 -40.32 40.91 -38.37
C ILE A 34 -40.24 39.68 -37.46
N GLY A 35 -39.50 38.63 -37.86
CA GLY A 35 -39.27 37.45 -37.03
C GLY A 35 -38.63 37.78 -35.68
N ALA A 36 -37.59 38.61 -35.68
CA ALA A 36 -36.94 39.10 -34.47
C ALA A 36 -37.91 39.86 -33.55
N LEU A 37 -38.70 40.79 -34.09
CA LEU A 37 -39.69 41.56 -33.34
C LEU A 37 -40.77 40.67 -32.72
N VAL A 38 -41.26 39.68 -33.47
CA VAL A 38 -42.24 38.70 -32.96
C VAL A 38 -41.67 37.90 -31.80
N ILE A 39 -40.45 37.38 -31.93
CA ILE A 39 -39.77 36.64 -30.85
C ILE A 39 -39.58 37.52 -29.61
N LEU A 40 -39.17 38.77 -29.79
CA LEU A 40 -38.95 39.71 -28.69
C LEU A 40 -40.26 40.05 -27.97
N LEU A 41 -41.36 40.20 -28.71
CA LEU A 41 -42.69 40.47 -28.16
C LEU A 41 -43.21 39.26 -27.36
N ILE A 42 -43.05 38.04 -27.90
CA ILE A 42 -43.40 36.80 -27.19
C ILE A 42 -42.54 36.66 -25.93
N GLY A 43 -41.22 36.87 -26.06
CA GLY A 43 -40.29 36.74 -24.94
C GLY A 43 -40.54 37.76 -23.83
N TRP A 44 -40.95 38.99 -24.16
CA TRP A 44 -41.39 39.98 -23.19
C TRP A 44 -42.63 39.51 -22.40
N LEU A 45 -43.60 38.91 -23.08
CA LEU A 45 -44.79 38.34 -22.44
C LEU A 45 -44.42 37.21 -21.48
N VAL A 46 -43.55 36.29 -21.93
CA VAL A 46 -43.03 35.17 -21.11
C VAL A 46 -42.25 35.70 -19.91
N ALA A 47 -41.37 36.69 -20.09
CA ALA A 47 -40.61 37.32 -19.00
C ALA A 47 -41.54 37.89 -17.92
N ARG A 48 -42.66 38.50 -18.32
CA ARG A 48 -43.68 39.03 -17.40
C ARG A 48 -44.34 37.92 -16.59
N ALA A 49 -44.68 36.81 -17.24
CA ALA A 49 -45.24 35.63 -16.58
C ALA A 49 -44.24 35.00 -15.60
N VAL A 50 -42.96 34.86 -15.99
CA VAL A 50 -41.90 34.33 -15.13
C VAL A 50 -41.68 35.23 -13.91
N LYS A 51 -41.63 36.55 -14.09
CA LYS A 51 -41.54 37.51 -12.97
C LYS A 51 -42.62 37.27 -11.93
N TRP A 52 -43.87 37.11 -12.39
CA TRP A 52 -45.00 36.86 -11.52
C TRP A 52 -44.89 35.50 -10.81
N GLY A 53 -44.52 34.44 -11.54
CA GLY A 53 -44.36 33.10 -10.99
C GLY A 53 -43.24 33.00 -9.94
N VAL A 54 -42.06 33.52 -10.25
CA VAL A 54 -40.88 33.51 -9.37
C VAL A 54 -41.14 34.30 -8.09
N ALA A 55 -41.68 35.52 -8.21
CA ALA A 55 -42.01 36.35 -7.05
C ALA A 55 -43.02 35.64 -6.12
N ASN A 56 -44.05 35.00 -6.69
CA ASN A 56 -45.07 34.30 -5.93
C ASN A 56 -44.52 33.04 -5.23
N LEU A 57 -43.59 32.31 -5.87
CA LEU A 57 -43.01 31.09 -5.30
C LEU A 57 -42.05 31.41 -4.14
N ILE A 58 -41.18 32.41 -4.31
CA ILE A 58 -40.21 32.81 -3.28
C ILE A 58 -40.92 33.37 -2.05
N ASN A 59 -41.93 34.21 -2.25
CA ASN A 59 -42.69 34.80 -1.14
C ASN A 59 -43.49 33.75 -0.33
N ARG A 60 -43.70 32.55 -0.87
CA ARG A 60 -44.30 31.42 -0.13
C ARG A 60 -43.32 30.67 0.76
N THR A 61 -42.00 30.85 0.59
CA THR A 61 -41.00 30.17 1.40
C THR A 61 -40.87 30.78 2.81
N PRO A 62 -40.63 29.95 3.85
CA PRO A 62 -40.51 30.43 5.23
C PRO A 62 -39.28 31.33 5.46
N LEU A 63 -38.24 31.22 4.62
CA LEU A 63 -37.08 32.12 4.66
C LEU A 63 -37.44 33.55 4.23
N ALA A 64 -38.25 33.70 3.18
CA ALA A 64 -38.68 35.03 2.72
C ALA A 64 -39.57 35.75 3.75
N ARG A 65 -40.37 35.00 4.53
CA ARG A 65 -41.18 35.56 5.63
C ARG A 65 -40.35 36.05 6.82
N ARG A 66 -39.17 35.47 7.05
CA ARG A 66 -38.25 35.92 8.11
C ARG A 66 -37.38 37.10 7.67
N ALA A 67 -37.08 37.20 6.39
CA ALA A 67 -36.24 38.26 5.82
C ALA A 67 -37.03 39.52 5.40
N ASN A 68 -38.33 39.38 5.10
CA ASN A 68 -39.22 40.52 4.90
C ASN A 68 -39.65 41.09 6.26
N GLN A 69 -39.31 42.34 6.55
CA GLN A 69 -39.75 43.04 7.77
C GLN A 69 -41.28 43.17 7.84
N PRO A 70 -41.91 43.26 9.04
CA PRO A 70 -43.33 42.97 9.25
C PRO A 70 -44.37 43.85 8.54
N ASN A 71 -43.99 44.94 7.86
CA ASN A 71 -44.93 46.00 7.47
C ASN A 71 -45.08 46.26 5.96
N HIS A 72 -44.50 45.45 5.08
CA HIS A 72 -44.68 45.64 3.64
C HIS A 72 -45.69 44.65 3.03
N PRO A 73 -46.70 45.14 2.28
CA PRO A 73 -47.64 44.25 1.60
C PRO A 73 -46.91 43.36 0.57
N PRO A 74 -47.42 42.17 0.23
CA PRO A 74 -46.77 41.18 -0.66
C PRO A 74 -46.40 41.67 -2.08
N ARG A 75 -46.82 42.88 -2.44
CA ARG A 75 -46.59 43.54 -3.73
C ARG A 75 -45.57 44.68 -3.65
N ASP A 76 -44.98 44.92 -2.48
CA ASP A 76 -44.03 46.00 -2.36
C ASP A 76 -42.70 45.65 -3.02
N LYS A 77 -42.13 46.64 -3.72
CA LYS A 77 -40.91 46.49 -4.54
C LYS A 77 -39.66 46.20 -3.70
N SER A 78 -39.77 46.39 -2.38
CA SER A 78 -38.72 46.13 -1.39
C SER A 78 -38.61 44.67 -0.94
N THR A 79 -39.59 43.81 -1.27
CA THR A 79 -39.56 42.40 -0.88
C THR A 79 -38.49 41.64 -1.66
N ILE A 80 -37.79 40.71 -0.99
CA ILE A 80 -36.75 39.89 -1.64
C ILE A 80 -37.31 39.10 -2.83
N GLY A 81 -38.57 38.63 -2.74
CA GLY A 81 -39.23 37.96 -3.86
C GLY A 81 -39.52 38.87 -5.05
N ALA A 82 -39.86 40.15 -4.84
CA ALA A 82 -40.04 41.10 -5.93
C ALA A 82 -38.71 41.43 -6.61
N GLN A 83 -37.63 41.59 -5.83
CA GLN A 83 -36.28 41.84 -6.36
C GLN A 83 -35.76 40.65 -7.18
N VAL A 84 -35.92 39.42 -6.69
CA VAL A 84 -35.53 38.21 -7.44
C VAL A 84 -36.43 38.01 -8.67
N GLY A 85 -37.72 38.34 -8.58
CA GLY A 85 -38.63 38.34 -9.72
C GLY A 85 -38.26 39.39 -10.78
N ASP A 86 -37.81 40.57 -10.37
CA ASP A 86 -37.29 41.61 -11.26
C ASP A 86 -35.96 41.20 -11.92
N ALA A 87 -35.06 40.56 -11.17
CA ALA A 87 -33.86 39.97 -11.73
C ALA A 87 -34.20 38.88 -12.77
N ALA A 88 -35.14 37.98 -12.46
CA ALA A 88 -35.60 36.95 -13.38
C ALA A 88 -36.23 37.54 -14.65
N PHE A 89 -36.99 38.64 -14.54
CA PHE A 89 -37.52 39.35 -15.70
C PHE A 89 -36.41 39.79 -16.66
N TRP A 90 -35.38 40.46 -16.14
CA TRP A 90 -34.27 40.94 -16.96
C TRP A 90 -33.48 39.78 -17.58
N VAL A 91 -33.28 38.67 -16.86
CA VAL A 91 -32.63 37.48 -17.40
C VAL A 91 -33.45 36.88 -18.55
N VAL A 92 -34.75 36.70 -18.38
CA VAL A 92 -35.62 36.15 -19.44
C VAL A 92 -35.77 37.11 -20.61
N LEU A 93 -35.78 38.43 -20.37
CA LEU A 93 -35.79 39.43 -21.43
C LEU A 93 -34.46 39.44 -22.20
N LEU A 94 -33.34 39.30 -21.51
CA LEU A 94 -32.01 39.16 -22.12
C LEU A 94 -31.97 37.92 -23.02
N VAL A 95 -32.43 36.78 -22.52
CA VAL A 95 -32.61 35.53 -23.29
C VAL A 95 -33.45 35.77 -24.54
N ALA A 96 -34.63 36.40 -24.39
CA ALA A 96 -35.53 36.68 -25.48
C ALA A 96 -34.90 37.57 -26.55
N PHE A 97 -34.11 38.56 -26.13
CA PHE A 97 -33.32 39.42 -27.02
C PHE A 97 -32.30 38.61 -27.83
N PHE A 98 -31.58 37.68 -27.19
CA PHE A 98 -30.62 36.81 -27.89
C PHE A 98 -31.29 35.82 -28.85
N LEU A 99 -32.46 35.27 -28.49
CA LEU A 99 -33.26 34.45 -29.41
C LEU A 99 -33.79 35.28 -30.59
N ALA A 100 -34.23 36.51 -30.33
CA ALA A 100 -34.65 37.45 -31.37
C ALA A 100 -33.49 37.86 -32.30
N ALA A 101 -32.24 37.74 -31.86
CA ALA A 101 -31.06 37.97 -32.69
C ALA A 101 -30.78 36.82 -33.69
N GLN A 102 -31.32 35.61 -33.47
CA GLN A 102 -31.06 34.47 -34.36
C GLN A 102 -31.60 34.66 -35.79
N PRO A 103 -32.86 35.10 -36.02
CA PRO A 103 -33.36 35.43 -37.36
C PRO A 103 -32.53 36.48 -38.09
N LEU A 104 -31.83 37.35 -37.37
CA LEU A 104 -30.96 38.39 -37.93
C LEU A 104 -29.62 37.83 -38.43
N GLY A 105 -29.38 36.52 -38.31
CA GLY A 105 -28.14 35.87 -38.75
C GLY A 105 -27.04 35.86 -37.69
N LEU A 106 -27.32 36.27 -36.45
CA LEU A 106 -26.35 36.30 -35.35
C LEU A 106 -26.21 34.96 -34.61
N ALA A 107 -26.77 33.87 -35.16
CA ALA A 107 -26.80 32.55 -34.52
C ALA A 107 -25.41 32.03 -34.12
N SER A 108 -24.38 32.29 -34.94
CA SER A 108 -23.01 31.86 -34.65
C SER A 108 -22.40 32.58 -33.43
N ALA A 109 -22.83 33.80 -33.14
CA ALA A 109 -22.39 34.55 -31.97
C ALA A 109 -23.19 34.19 -30.70
N THR A 110 -24.41 33.65 -30.85
CA THR A 110 -25.31 33.35 -29.73
C THR A 110 -25.39 31.86 -29.37
N GLY A 111 -24.70 30.98 -30.11
CA GLY A 111 -24.68 29.53 -29.90
C GLY A 111 -24.35 29.09 -28.46
N PRO A 112 -23.17 29.46 -27.91
CA PRO A 112 -22.80 29.08 -26.54
C PRO A 112 -23.80 29.56 -25.48
N LEU A 113 -24.41 30.72 -25.69
CA LEU A 113 -25.41 31.25 -24.77
C LEU A 113 -26.73 30.47 -24.86
N ALA A 114 -27.14 30.04 -26.06
CA ALA A 114 -28.28 29.17 -26.27
C ALA A 114 -28.08 27.82 -25.56
N ASP A 115 -26.86 27.28 -25.56
CA ASP A 115 -26.53 26.05 -24.83
C ASP A 115 -26.64 26.23 -23.31
N MET A 116 -26.19 27.36 -22.76
CA MET A 116 -26.39 27.69 -21.34
C MET A 116 -27.87 27.79 -20.98
N LEU A 117 -28.67 28.33 -21.89
CA LEU A 117 -30.11 28.48 -21.76
C LEU A 117 -30.85 27.15 -21.74
N ASN A 118 -30.51 26.26 -22.68
CA ASN A 118 -30.99 24.88 -22.71
C ASN A 118 -30.56 24.13 -21.43
N GLY A 119 -29.33 24.36 -20.97
CA GLY A 119 -28.84 23.85 -19.68
C GLY A 119 -29.70 24.31 -18.50
N PHE A 120 -30.08 25.59 -18.45
CA PHE A 120 -30.93 26.16 -17.41
C PHE A 120 -32.36 25.60 -17.45
N GLY A 121 -32.93 25.43 -18.65
CA GLY A 121 -34.23 24.77 -18.83
C GLY A 121 -34.23 23.32 -18.31
N ASN A 122 -33.16 22.58 -18.59
CA ASN A 122 -32.97 21.22 -18.10
C ASN A 122 -32.65 21.15 -16.60
N ALA A 123 -32.14 22.23 -15.99
CA ALA A 123 -31.86 22.27 -14.57
C ALA A 123 -33.15 22.24 -13.72
N VAL A 124 -34.25 22.81 -14.20
CA VAL A 124 -35.50 22.88 -13.41
C VAL A 124 -36.06 21.49 -13.06
N PRO A 125 -36.28 20.56 -14.02
CA PRO A 125 -36.70 19.20 -13.69
C PRO A 125 -35.69 18.46 -12.80
N ARG A 126 -34.39 18.67 -13.02
CA ARG A 126 -33.30 18.04 -12.24
C ARG A 126 -33.28 18.50 -10.79
N ILE A 127 -33.48 19.78 -10.54
CA ILE A 127 -33.58 20.36 -9.19
C ILE A 127 -34.78 19.76 -8.44
N ILE A 128 -35.93 19.65 -9.12
CA ILE A 128 -37.13 19.04 -8.53
C ILE A 128 -36.86 17.56 -8.22
N GLY A 129 -36.28 16.81 -9.17
CA GLY A 129 -35.93 15.40 -8.98
C GLY A 129 -34.96 15.18 -7.81
N ALA A 130 -33.87 15.95 -7.76
CA ALA A 130 -32.90 15.89 -6.67
C ALA A 130 -33.53 16.24 -5.31
N GLY A 131 -34.38 17.28 -5.28
CA GLY A 131 -35.11 17.67 -4.07
C GLY A 131 -36.07 16.59 -3.58
N LEU A 132 -36.79 15.93 -4.49
CA LEU A 132 -37.65 14.79 -4.16
C LEU A 132 -36.85 13.62 -3.60
N ILE A 133 -35.73 13.25 -4.23
CA ILE A 133 -34.84 12.17 -3.76
C ILE A 133 -34.30 12.47 -2.36
N LEU A 134 -33.80 13.68 -2.13
CA LEU A 134 -33.32 14.10 -0.80
C LEU A 134 -34.44 14.07 0.24
N PHE A 135 -35.64 14.54 -0.10
CA PHE A 135 -36.78 14.54 0.81
C PHE A 135 -37.21 13.12 1.19
N LEU A 136 -37.38 12.25 0.20
CA LEU A 136 -37.72 10.84 0.39
C LEU A 136 -36.65 10.12 1.21
N GLY A 137 -35.37 10.31 0.88
CA GLY A 137 -34.28 9.68 1.60
C GLY A 137 -34.07 10.24 3.00
N TYR A 138 -34.36 11.53 3.24
CA TYR A 138 -34.37 12.10 4.60
C TYR A 138 -35.45 11.46 5.47
N ILE A 139 -36.66 11.25 4.92
CA ILE A 139 -37.74 10.53 5.62
C ILE A 139 -37.28 9.11 5.94
N LEU A 140 -36.76 8.38 4.94
CA LEU A 140 -36.28 7.01 5.10
C LEU A 140 -35.19 6.90 6.18
N ALA A 141 -34.18 7.78 6.12
CA ALA A 141 -33.09 7.82 7.10
C ALA A 141 -33.59 8.15 8.51
N SER A 142 -34.55 9.07 8.64
CA SER A 142 -35.13 9.46 9.93
C SER A 142 -35.94 8.33 10.56
N VAL A 143 -36.69 7.58 9.75
CA VAL A 143 -37.44 6.41 10.21
C VAL A 143 -36.48 5.30 10.63
N ALA A 144 -35.46 5.00 9.82
CA ALA A 144 -34.45 3.98 10.13
C ALA A 144 -33.68 4.31 11.42
N LYS A 145 -33.27 5.58 11.61
CA LYS A 145 -32.64 6.04 12.86
C LYS A 145 -33.49 5.75 14.08
N LYS A 146 -34.77 6.16 14.05
CA LYS A 146 -35.71 5.94 15.17
C LYS A 146 -35.96 4.46 15.43
N ALA A 147 -36.03 3.66 14.38
CA ALA A 147 -36.19 2.21 14.51
C ALA A 147 -34.97 1.57 15.20
N VAL A 148 -33.75 1.93 14.79
CA VAL A 148 -32.51 1.42 15.41
C VAL A 148 -32.37 1.89 16.85
N GLU A 149 -32.66 3.17 17.14
CA GLU A 149 -32.70 3.69 18.51
C GLU A 149 -33.67 2.89 19.38
N ALA A 150 -34.89 2.64 18.89
CA ALA A 150 -35.90 1.88 19.61
C ALA A 150 -35.47 0.43 19.88
N VAL A 151 -34.86 -0.25 18.90
CA VAL A 151 -34.38 -1.63 19.05
C VAL A 151 -33.25 -1.71 20.07
N ILE A 152 -32.29 -0.78 20.04
CA ILE A 152 -31.15 -0.77 20.97
C ILE A 152 -31.61 -0.46 22.39
N THR A 153 -32.54 0.48 22.57
CA THR A 153 -33.10 0.78 23.89
C THR A 153 -33.99 -0.36 24.42
N ALA A 154 -34.65 -1.12 23.55
CA ALA A 154 -35.46 -2.28 23.95
C ALA A 154 -34.58 -3.52 24.28
N SER A 155 -33.48 -3.71 23.55
CA SER A 155 -32.50 -4.75 23.87
C SER A 155 -31.75 -4.36 25.14
N HIS A 156 -31.95 -5.08 26.24
CA HIS A 156 -31.24 -4.83 27.50
C HIS A 156 -29.75 -5.19 27.37
N VAL A 157 -28.94 -4.32 26.74
CA VAL A 157 -27.48 -4.48 26.56
C VAL A 157 -26.74 -4.38 27.90
N GLU A 158 -27.44 -4.08 29.00
CA GLU A 158 -26.93 -4.05 30.38
C GLU A 158 -26.11 -5.30 30.76
N ARG A 159 -26.37 -6.49 30.17
CA ARG A 159 -25.63 -7.72 30.49
C ARG A 159 -24.24 -7.80 29.85
N LEU A 160 -24.00 -7.11 28.73
CA LEU A 160 -22.71 -7.13 28.03
C LEU A 160 -21.75 -6.07 28.58
N SER A 161 -22.28 -4.94 29.08
CA SER A 161 -21.47 -3.86 29.67
C SER A 161 -20.82 -4.26 31.00
N ALA A 162 -21.35 -5.25 31.73
CA ALA A 162 -20.79 -5.65 33.01
C ALA A 162 -19.42 -6.37 32.90
N HIS A 163 -19.07 -6.90 31.71
CA HIS A 163 -17.79 -7.60 31.49
C HIS A 163 -16.68 -6.70 30.93
N VAL A 164 -17.02 -5.48 30.53
CA VAL A 164 -16.05 -4.48 30.07
C VAL A 164 -16.08 -3.39 31.11
N GLY A 165 -15.13 -3.39 32.06
CA GLY A 165 -15.06 -2.51 33.24
C GLY A 165 -14.89 -1.00 32.96
N SER A 166 -15.55 -0.49 31.92
CA SER A 166 -15.69 0.93 31.62
C SER A 166 -16.79 1.47 32.54
N THR A 167 -16.50 2.53 33.25
CA THR A 167 -17.48 3.28 34.06
C THR A 167 -18.78 3.48 33.29
N PRO A 168 -19.97 3.23 33.89
CA PRO A 168 -21.25 3.41 33.22
C PRO A 168 -21.34 4.83 32.65
N PRO A 169 -21.69 5.01 31.36
CA PRO A 169 -21.91 6.33 30.79
C PRO A 169 -22.95 7.10 31.60
N ALA A 170 -22.73 8.40 31.84
CA ALA A 170 -23.62 9.25 32.63
C ALA A 170 -25.04 9.42 32.03
N ASP A 171 -25.24 9.04 30.77
CA ASP A 171 -26.54 9.03 30.10
C ASP A 171 -26.73 7.71 29.32
N PRO A 172 -27.60 6.78 29.77
CA PRO A 172 -27.83 5.50 29.10
C PRO A 172 -28.47 5.66 27.70
N SER A 173 -28.98 6.85 27.37
CA SER A 173 -29.54 7.14 26.04
C SER A 173 -28.50 7.66 25.03
N ALA A 174 -27.27 7.93 25.47
CA ALA A 174 -26.22 8.46 24.59
C ALA A 174 -25.78 7.44 23.53
N LEU A 175 -25.62 6.17 23.91
CA LEU A 175 -25.17 5.12 22.99
C LEU A 175 -26.21 4.81 21.89
N PRO A 176 -27.51 4.60 22.20
CA PRO A 176 -28.53 4.42 21.17
C PRO A 176 -28.61 5.58 20.19
N ARG A 177 -28.56 6.82 20.69
CA ARG A 177 -28.58 8.04 19.84
C ARG A 177 -27.36 8.16 18.95
N ALA A 178 -26.18 7.79 19.46
CA ALA A 178 -24.95 7.78 18.68
C ALA A 178 -25.02 6.74 17.55
N VAL A 179 -25.51 5.53 17.84
CA VAL A 179 -25.70 4.51 16.79
C VAL A 179 -26.78 4.93 15.79
N GLY A 180 -27.89 5.50 16.26
CA GLY A 180 -28.96 6.02 15.42
C GLY A 180 -28.49 7.15 14.49
N SER A 181 -27.63 8.06 14.98
CA SER A 181 -27.07 9.13 14.14
C SER A 181 -26.10 8.59 13.09
N VAL A 182 -25.32 7.56 13.40
CA VAL A 182 -24.46 6.87 12.43
C VAL A 182 -25.30 6.21 11.34
N VAL A 183 -26.40 5.52 11.69
CA VAL A 183 -27.31 4.92 10.72
C VAL A 183 -27.97 5.98 9.83
N PHE A 184 -28.39 7.11 10.42
CA PHE A 184 -28.90 8.24 9.65
C PHE A 184 -27.87 8.75 8.64
N ALA A 185 -26.62 8.95 9.08
CA ALA A 185 -25.51 9.38 8.22
C ALA A 185 -25.24 8.35 7.10
N LEU A 186 -25.24 7.06 7.42
CA LEU A 186 -24.99 5.97 6.49
C LEU A 186 -26.03 5.91 5.35
N ILE A 187 -27.29 6.26 5.64
CA ILE A 187 -28.36 6.29 4.63
C ILE A 187 -28.38 7.62 3.88
N ILE A 188 -28.20 8.75 4.58
CA ILE A 188 -28.32 10.08 3.95
C ILE A 188 -27.16 10.37 2.99
N ILE A 189 -25.96 9.85 3.25
CA ILE A 189 -24.80 10.07 2.37
C ILE A 189 -25.04 9.50 0.96
N PRO A 190 -25.38 8.21 0.77
CA PRO A 190 -25.75 7.66 -0.54
C PRO A 190 -26.93 8.38 -1.20
N VAL A 191 -27.97 8.74 -0.42
CA VAL A 191 -29.12 9.49 -0.93
C VAL A 191 -28.69 10.86 -1.47
N ALA A 192 -27.84 11.57 -0.73
CA ALA A 192 -27.32 12.87 -1.14
C ALA A 192 -26.49 12.73 -2.43
N ILE A 193 -25.67 11.69 -2.55
CA ILE A 193 -24.92 11.39 -3.78
C ILE A 193 -25.89 11.15 -4.95
N ALA A 194 -26.94 10.35 -4.77
CA ALA A 194 -27.96 10.11 -5.81
C ALA A 194 -28.73 11.39 -6.21
N ALA A 195 -29.01 12.26 -5.25
CA ALA A 195 -29.63 13.56 -5.52
C ALA A 195 -28.67 14.49 -6.30
N LEU A 196 -27.38 14.53 -5.95
CA LEU A 196 -26.37 15.28 -6.68
C LEU A 196 -26.16 14.76 -8.11
N ASP A 197 -26.25 13.44 -8.30
CA ASP A 197 -26.20 12.82 -9.62
C ASP A 197 -27.42 13.19 -10.48
N THR A 198 -28.62 13.18 -9.88
CA THR A 198 -29.85 13.66 -10.53
C THR A 198 -29.78 15.14 -10.89
N LEU A 199 -29.09 15.94 -10.06
CA LEU A 199 -28.81 17.34 -10.34
C LEU A 199 -27.82 17.53 -11.51
N ASN A 200 -27.18 16.45 -11.95
CA ASN A 200 -26.19 16.37 -13.03
C ASN A 200 -24.99 17.30 -12.79
N ILE A 201 -24.50 17.30 -11.55
CA ILE A 201 -23.25 17.96 -11.19
C ILE A 201 -22.16 16.90 -11.17
N ALA A 202 -21.79 16.40 -12.36
CA ALA A 202 -20.86 15.27 -12.52
C ALA A 202 -19.50 15.50 -11.83
N ALA A 203 -19.03 16.75 -11.78
CA ALA A 203 -17.78 17.11 -11.10
C ALA A 203 -17.78 16.77 -9.59
N ILE A 204 -18.95 16.67 -8.96
CA ILE A 204 -19.11 16.35 -7.54
C ILE A 204 -19.65 14.93 -7.35
N SER A 205 -20.66 14.53 -8.14
CA SER A 205 -21.31 13.23 -7.97
C SER A 205 -20.38 12.06 -8.34
N GLN A 206 -19.50 12.23 -9.33
CA GLN A 206 -18.62 11.15 -9.80
C GLN A 206 -17.58 10.70 -8.75
N PRO A 207 -16.75 11.61 -8.18
CA PRO A 207 -15.83 11.21 -7.11
C PRO A 207 -16.56 10.64 -5.89
N ALA A 208 -17.71 11.22 -5.52
CA ALA A 208 -18.48 10.75 -4.37
C ALA A 208 -19.07 9.34 -4.60
N THR A 209 -19.58 9.06 -5.79
CA THR A 209 -20.09 7.73 -6.18
C THR A 209 -18.96 6.71 -6.25
N ALA A 210 -17.78 7.11 -6.75
CA ALA A 210 -16.60 6.24 -6.75
C ALA A 210 -16.20 5.85 -5.33
N MET A 211 -16.19 6.79 -4.38
CA MET A 211 -15.91 6.51 -2.98
C MET A 211 -16.95 5.57 -2.36
N LEU A 212 -18.24 5.79 -2.64
CA LEU A 212 -19.30 4.87 -2.18
C LEU A 212 -19.10 3.46 -2.74
N ARG A 213 -18.75 3.33 -4.02
CA ARG A 213 -18.47 2.02 -4.64
C ARG A 213 -17.28 1.34 -3.99
N ILE A 214 -16.19 2.06 -3.71
CA ILE A 214 -15.02 1.53 -3.00
C ILE A 214 -15.44 1.01 -1.62
N ILE A 215 -16.26 1.75 -0.87
CA ILE A 215 -16.74 1.33 0.44
C ILE A 215 -17.64 0.09 0.34
N LEU A 216 -18.58 0.06 -0.60
CA LEU A 216 -19.48 -1.08 -0.79
C LEU A 216 -18.73 -2.33 -1.26
N ASP A 217 -17.75 -2.17 -2.14
CA ASP A 217 -16.88 -3.25 -2.61
C ASP A 217 -15.97 -3.78 -1.48
N ALA A 218 -15.54 -2.92 -0.56
CA ALA A 218 -14.77 -3.34 0.59
C ALA A 218 -15.54 -4.30 1.53
N ILE A 219 -16.88 -4.22 1.60
CA ILE A 219 -17.67 -5.03 2.54
C ILE A 219 -17.48 -6.55 2.31
N PRO A 220 -17.69 -7.11 1.10
CA PRO A 220 -17.40 -8.51 0.82
C PRO A 220 -15.95 -8.91 1.12
N HIS A 221 -14.99 -8.05 0.76
CA HIS A 221 -13.56 -8.31 0.95
C HIS A 221 -13.16 -8.36 2.43
N VAL A 222 -13.74 -7.49 3.26
CA VAL A 222 -13.52 -7.49 4.72
C VAL A 222 -14.06 -8.77 5.35
N ILE A 223 -15.25 -9.23 4.93
CA ILE A 223 -15.81 -10.49 5.42
C ILE A 223 -14.90 -11.66 5.01
N ALA A 224 -14.49 -11.73 3.74
CA ALA A 224 -13.59 -12.76 3.25
C ALA A 224 -12.25 -12.77 4.01
N ALA A 225 -11.64 -11.61 4.24
CA ALA A 225 -10.43 -11.46 5.04
C ALA A 225 -10.63 -11.96 6.48
N GLY A 226 -11.76 -11.62 7.12
CA GLY A 226 -12.09 -12.10 8.47
C GLY A 226 -12.25 -13.61 8.55
N ILE A 227 -12.85 -14.24 7.52
CA ILE A 227 -12.95 -15.69 7.40
C ILE A 227 -11.55 -16.32 7.25
N ILE A 228 -10.71 -15.76 6.37
CA ILE A 228 -9.34 -16.25 6.13
C ILE A 228 -8.51 -16.21 7.41
N ILE A 229 -8.51 -15.10 8.15
CA ILE A 229 -7.75 -14.97 9.41
C ILE A 229 -8.23 -16.01 10.43
N THR A 230 -9.55 -16.14 10.56
CA THR A 230 -10.17 -17.11 11.48
C THR A 230 -9.72 -18.52 11.12
N LEU A 231 -9.85 -18.90 9.84
CA LEU A 231 -9.46 -20.21 9.34
C LEU A 231 -7.96 -20.47 9.55
N ALA A 232 -7.11 -19.49 9.25
CA ALA A 232 -5.67 -19.59 9.45
C ALA A 232 -5.30 -19.80 10.94
N TYR A 233 -5.99 -19.14 11.87
CA TYR A 233 -5.78 -19.37 13.31
C TYR A 233 -6.12 -20.82 13.70
N TYR A 234 -7.29 -21.32 13.27
CA TYR A 234 -7.71 -22.69 13.58
C TYR A 234 -6.82 -23.75 12.92
N LEU A 235 -6.50 -23.58 11.63
CA LEU A 235 -5.57 -24.46 10.90
C LEU A 235 -4.18 -24.41 11.52
N GLY A 236 -3.69 -23.23 11.86
CA GLY A 236 -2.39 -23.04 12.48
C GLY A 236 -2.32 -23.75 13.83
N LYS A 237 -3.35 -23.60 14.66
CA LYS A 237 -3.41 -24.26 15.97
C LYS A 237 -3.46 -25.79 15.83
N PHE A 238 -4.27 -26.29 14.90
CA PHE A 238 -4.36 -27.71 14.62
C PHE A 238 -3.04 -28.28 14.10
N ALA A 239 -2.43 -27.64 13.10
CA ALA A 239 -1.14 -28.05 12.54
C ALA A 239 -0.03 -28.02 13.60
N SER A 240 0.02 -26.96 14.41
CA SER A 240 0.97 -26.82 15.52
C SER A 240 0.87 -27.95 16.53
N GLN A 241 -0.36 -28.32 16.90
CA GLN A 241 -0.62 -29.44 17.81
C GLN A 241 -0.19 -30.77 17.20
N LEU A 242 -0.57 -31.04 15.94
CA LEU A 242 -0.17 -32.25 15.23
C LEU A 242 1.36 -32.40 15.18
N ILE A 243 2.05 -31.33 14.83
CA ILE A 243 3.52 -31.33 14.69
C ILE A 243 4.19 -31.49 16.04
N THR A 244 3.69 -30.82 17.08
CA THR A 244 4.20 -30.97 18.45
C THR A 244 4.01 -32.40 18.94
N SER A 245 2.81 -32.98 18.75
CA SER A 245 2.51 -34.37 19.12
C SER A 245 3.37 -35.37 18.34
N PHE A 246 3.55 -35.17 17.04
CA PHE A 246 4.36 -36.02 16.21
C PHE A 246 5.84 -35.98 16.61
N LEU A 247 6.42 -34.79 16.80
CA LEU A 247 7.82 -34.64 17.26
C LEU A 247 8.03 -35.16 18.69
N GLY A 248 7.07 -34.95 19.58
CA GLY A 248 7.12 -35.50 20.93
C GLY A 248 7.09 -37.03 20.92
N SER A 249 6.23 -37.64 20.09
CA SER A 249 6.07 -39.10 20.00
C SER A 249 7.27 -39.80 19.37
N THR A 250 7.94 -39.17 18.40
CA THR A 250 9.14 -39.69 17.74
C THR A 250 10.38 -39.65 18.62
N GLY A 251 10.31 -39.01 19.80
CA GLY A 251 11.43 -38.88 20.72
C GLY A 251 12.46 -37.84 20.31
N VAL A 252 12.13 -36.94 19.38
CA VAL A 252 12.99 -35.81 18.96
C VAL A 252 13.38 -34.97 20.17
N ASP A 253 12.46 -34.78 21.10
CA ASP A 253 12.71 -34.05 22.35
C ASP A 253 13.81 -34.72 23.19
N LYS A 254 13.81 -36.06 23.27
CA LYS A 254 14.84 -36.82 24.00
C LYS A 254 16.19 -36.74 23.27
N ALA A 255 16.19 -36.85 21.94
CA ALA A 255 17.39 -36.77 21.13
C ALA A 255 18.06 -35.38 21.22
N ILE A 256 17.28 -34.30 21.15
CA ILE A 256 17.82 -32.93 21.23
C ILE A 256 18.24 -32.59 22.68
N ASN A 257 17.51 -33.06 23.68
CA ASN A 257 17.87 -32.83 25.08
C ASN A 257 19.09 -33.65 25.53
N SER A 258 19.31 -34.86 24.98
CA SER A 258 20.52 -35.63 25.24
C SER A 258 21.77 -34.95 24.68
N LEU A 259 21.60 -34.17 23.61
CA LEU A 259 22.64 -33.31 23.07
C LEU A 259 23.01 -32.18 24.03
N GLY A 260 22.26 -31.89 25.11
CA GLY A 260 22.58 -30.88 26.13
C GLY A 260 22.62 -29.44 25.61
N LEU A 261 21.86 -29.14 24.56
CA LEU A 261 21.79 -27.84 23.88
C LEU A 261 20.98 -26.81 24.68
N PHE A 262 20.03 -27.26 25.48
CA PHE A 262 19.16 -26.43 26.29
C PHE A 262 19.48 -26.65 27.78
N PRO A 263 19.67 -25.59 28.58
CA PRO A 263 19.81 -25.71 30.03
C PRO A 263 18.60 -26.44 30.61
N ARG A 264 18.84 -27.49 31.41
CA ARG A 264 17.76 -28.13 32.18
C ARG A 264 17.26 -27.10 33.20
N SER A 265 15.99 -26.74 33.12
CA SER A 265 15.30 -25.95 34.14
C SER A 265 15.12 -26.69 35.47
N ASP A 266 15.49 -27.98 35.51
CA ASP A 266 15.39 -28.82 36.70
C ASP A 266 16.63 -28.63 37.59
N ALA A 267 16.88 -27.42 38.07
CA ALA A 267 17.65 -27.26 39.29
C ALA A 267 16.71 -27.57 40.46
N PRO A 268 17.05 -28.48 41.39
CA PRO A 268 16.27 -28.65 42.62
C PRO A 268 16.16 -27.29 43.33
N ASP A 269 14.94 -26.94 43.70
CA ASP A 269 14.64 -25.78 44.53
C ASP A 269 15.18 -26.05 45.95
N ASP A 270 16.48 -25.88 46.11
CA ASP A 270 17.12 -25.90 47.43
C ASP A 270 16.70 -24.60 48.11
N GLY A 271 15.56 -24.66 48.79
CA GLY A 271 14.83 -23.56 49.41
C GLY A 271 15.59 -22.78 50.48
N VAL A 272 16.65 -22.07 50.09
CA VAL A 272 17.41 -21.15 50.92
C VAL A 272 17.85 -19.97 50.07
N THR A 273 17.00 -18.95 50.01
CA THR A 273 17.26 -17.59 50.49
C THR A 273 16.19 -16.64 49.95
N GLY A 274 15.55 -15.90 50.85
CA GLY A 274 14.45 -14.98 50.55
C GLY A 274 14.89 -13.70 49.86
N ALA A 275 15.35 -13.79 48.61
CA ALA A 275 15.30 -12.67 47.69
C ALA A 275 13.96 -12.70 46.95
N GLU A 276 13.27 -11.56 46.92
CA GLU A 276 11.97 -11.38 46.27
C GLU A 276 11.92 -12.09 44.92
N GLN A 277 11.12 -13.16 44.89
CA GLN A 277 10.72 -13.80 43.66
C GLN A 277 9.84 -12.80 42.90
N VAL A 278 10.46 -12.01 42.03
CA VAL A 278 9.76 -11.52 40.84
C VAL A 278 9.47 -12.76 40.00
N SER A 279 8.34 -13.38 40.29
CA SER A 279 7.75 -14.49 39.55
C SER A 279 7.35 -13.99 38.15
N VAL A 280 8.34 -13.71 37.30
CA VAL A 280 8.16 -13.95 35.88
C VAL A 280 7.85 -15.44 35.80
N LYS A 281 6.70 -15.77 35.21
CA LYS A 281 6.19 -17.13 35.03
C LYS A 281 7.15 -17.92 34.12
N ALA A 282 8.34 -18.21 34.62
CA ALA A 282 9.37 -19.02 34.02
C ALA A 282 8.96 -20.47 34.24
N GLY A 283 8.14 -20.98 33.35
CA GLY A 283 7.55 -22.30 33.51
C GLY A 283 6.85 -22.81 32.26
N ALA A 284 7.33 -22.43 31.07
CA ALA A 284 7.14 -23.27 29.91
C ALA A 284 8.50 -23.90 29.67
N THR A 285 8.66 -25.16 30.06
CA THR A 285 9.74 -26.01 29.56
C THR A 285 9.76 -25.83 28.04
N LEU A 286 10.80 -25.16 27.53
CA LEU A 286 10.97 -24.88 26.10
C LEU A 286 11.37 -26.19 25.44
N THR A 287 10.40 -27.09 25.27
CA THR A 287 10.60 -28.35 24.58
C THR A 287 10.82 -28.06 23.08
N PRO A 288 11.86 -28.63 22.45
CA PRO A 288 12.14 -28.40 21.03
C PRO A 288 10.93 -28.65 20.11
N SER A 289 10.14 -29.70 20.38
CA SER A 289 8.88 -29.98 19.68
C SER A 289 7.89 -28.82 19.73
N LYS A 290 7.74 -28.17 20.90
CA LYS A 290 6.85 -27.02 21.10
C LYS A 290 7.36 -25.77 20.41
N MET A 291 8.68 -25.57 20.32
CA MET A 291 9.26 -24.46 19.54
C MET A 291 8.96 -24.61 18.05
N ILE A 292 9.17 -25.81 17.50
CA ILE A 292 8.87 -26.10 16.08
C ILE A 292 7.37 -25.98 15.82
N GLY A 293 6.52 -26.54 16.70
CA GLY A 293 5.07 -26.40 16.60
C GLY A 293 4.61 -24.94 16.66
N SER A 294 5.17 -24.13 17.55
CA SER A 294 4.88 -22.69 17.64
C SER A 294 5.35 -21.93 16.40
N GLY A 295 6.50 -22.29 15.83
CA GLY A 295 7.00 -21.71 14.58
C GLY A 295 6.06 -21.96 13.41
N VAL A 296 5.51 -23.18 13.29
CA VAL A 296 4.52 -23.51 12.26
C VAL A 296 3.20 -22.77 12.47
N PHE A 297 2.74 -22.62 13.71
CA PHE A 297 1.59 -21.77 14.02
C PHE A 297 1.79 -20.34 13.52
N ILE A 298 2.92 -19.72 13.87
CA ILE A 298 3.27 -18.36 13.46
C ILE A 298 3.31 -18.25 11.92
N ALA A 299 3.96 -19.20 11.24
CA ALA A 299 4.05 -19.21 9.78
C ALA A 299 2.66 -19.28 9.11
N ILE A 300 1.78 -20.17 9.57
CA ILE A 300 0.42 -20.31 9.03
C ILE A 300 -0.41 -19.04 9.30
N VAL A 301 -0.29 -18.45 10.50
CA VAL A 301 -0.98 -17.20 10.83
C VAL A 301 -0.49 -16.05 9.96
N ILE A 302 0.83 -15.90 9.75
CA ILE A 302 1.39 -14.88 8.85
C ILE A 302 0.90 -15.09 7.42
N PHE A 303 0.84 -16.34 6.94
CA PHE A 303 0.29 -16.66 5.62
C PHE A 303 -1.18 -16.26 5.50
N GLY A 304 -1.99 -16.54 6.53
CA GLY A 304 -3.38 -16.10 6.62
C GLY A 304 -3.52 -14.58 6.63
N LEU A 305 -2.67 -13.88 7.39
CA LEU A 305 -2.62 -12.41 7.42
C LEU A 305 -2.24 -11.82 6.06
N MET A 306 -1.25 -12.41 5.38
CA MET A 306 -0.83 -12.01 4.04
C MET A 306 -2.00 -12.11 3.04
N GLU A 307 -2.71 -13.24 3.05
CA GLU A 307 -3.88 -13.46 2.20
C GLU A 307 -5.04 -12.52 2.55
N ALA A 308 -5.26 -12.25 3.84
CA ALA A 308 -6.25 -11.28 4.30
C ALA A 308 -5.93 -9.86 3.82
N PHE A 309 -4.67 -9.41 3.89
CA PHE A 309 -4.27 -8.11 3.35
C PHE A 309 -4.42 -8.03 1.83
N ARG A 310 -4.14 -9.12 1.12
CA ARG A 310 -4.38 -9.22 -0.32
C ARG A 310 -5.86 -9.08 -0.64
N GLN A 311 -6.73 -9.76 0.11
CA GLN A 311 -8.18 -9.67 -0.05
C GLN A 311 -8.69 -8.25 0.20
N LEU A 312 -8.12 -7.53 1.17
CA LEU A 312 -8.43 -6.12 1.45
C LEU A 312 -7.85 -5.12 0.43
N ASN A 313 -7.24 -5.59 -0.67
CA ASN A 313 -6.50 -4.76 -1.64
C ASN A 313 -5.35 -3.95 -1.02
N PHE A 314 -4.85 -4.35 0.16
CA PHE A 314 -3.73 -3.70 0.82
C PHE A 314 -2.39 -4.31 0.38
N ALA A 315 -1.99 -3.98 -0.86
CA ALA A 315 -0.81 -4.56 -1.52
C ALA A 315 0.51 -4.31 -0.75
N TYR A 316 0.63 -3.20 -0.04
CA TYR A 316 1.82 -2.92 0.79
C TYR A 316 1.86 -3.84 2.01
N GLY A 317 0.73 -4.03 2.71
CA GLY A 317 0.69 -4.91 3.88
C GLY A 317 0.98 -6.36 3.55
N SER A 318 0.46 -6.88 2.43
CA SER A 318 0.76 -8.26 2.01
C SER A 318 2.24 -8.45 1.66
N ARG A 319 2.89 -7.46 1.02
CA ARG A 319 4.34 -7.48 0.75
C ARG A 319 5.17 -7.45 2.03
N ILE A 320 4.83 -6.57 2.98
CA ILE A 320 5.52 -6.50 4.27
C ILE A 320 5.37 -7.83 5.01
N MET A 321 4.19 -8.45 5.01
CA MET A 321 4.00 -9.76 5.63
C MET A 321 4.83 -10.85 4.94
N ALA A 322 4.97 -10.81 3.62
CA ALA A 322 5.83 -11.75 2.88
C ALA A 322 7.31 -11.58 3.23
N GLU A 323 7.77 -10.33 3.39
CA GLU A 323 9.13 -10.02 3.84
C GLU A 323 9.34 -10.50 5.28
N VAL A 324 8.40 -10.25 6.19
CA VAL A 324 8.43 -10.78 7.56
C VAL A 324 8.48 -12.31 7.58
N LEU A 325 7.71 -12.98 6.71
CA LEU A 325 7.75 -14.44 6.59
C LEU A 325 9.11 -14.94 6.08
N THR A 326 9.72 -14.20 5.15
CA THR A 326 11.06 -14.49 4.63
C THR A 326 12.12 -14.32 5.70
N LEU A 327 12.08 -13.21 6.46
CA LEU A 327 12.95 -12.96 7.60
C LEU A 327 12.79 -14.03 8.67
N PHE A 328 11.55 -14.42 8.98
CA PHE A 328 11.27 -15.52 9.89
C PHE A 328 11.89 -16.84 9.38
N GLY A 329 11.72 -17.15 8.11
CA GLY A 329 12.32 -18.33 7.47
C GLY A 329 13.85 -18.33 7.55
N GLN A 330 14.49 -17.20 7.28
CA GLN A 330 15.94 -17.00 7.41
C GLN A 330 16.42 -17.22 8.84
N VAL A 331 15.74 -16.61 9.83
CA VAL A 331 16.06 -16.77 11.25
C VAL A 331 15.91 -18.24 11.68
N VAL A 332 14.83 -18.90 11.30
CA VAL A 332 14.60 -20.32 11.61
C VAL A 332 15.69 -21.20 10.98
N PHE A 333 16.00 -20.99 9.69
CA PHE A 333 17.00 -21.78 8.99
C PHE A 333 18.41 -21.58 9.58
N GLY A 334 18.79 -20.33 9.87
CA GLY A 334 20.02 -20.02 10.58
C GLY A 334 20.09 -20.70 11.95
N ALA A 335 19.01 -20.67 12.73
CA ALA A 335 18.94 -21.33 14.04
C ALA A 335 19.13 -22.84 13.94
N ILE A 336 18.55 -23.47 12.91
CA ILE A 336 18.72 -24.90 12.63
C ILE A 336 20.20 -25.23 12.32
N ILE A 337 20.86 -24.40 11.52
CA ILE A 337 22.29 -24.58 11.19
C ILE A 337 23.16 -24.49 12.45
N ILE A 338 22.92 -23.52 13.32
CA ILE A 338 23.67 -23.38 14.58
C ILE A 338 23.44 -24.62 15.46
N ALA A 339 22.19 -25.05 15.62
CA ALA A 339 21.87 -26.25 16.40
C ALA A 339 22.57 -27.49 15.85
N ALA A 340 22.57 -27.68 14.52
CA ALA A 340 23.28 -28.77 13.85
C ALA A 340 24.80 -28.69 14.05
N ALA A 341 25.39 -27.50 13.98
CA ALA A 341 26.83 -27.33 14.22
C ALA A 341 27.22 -27.68 15.65
N VAL A 342 26.44 -27.26 16.64
CA VAL A 342 26.72 -27.62 18.05
C VAL A 342 26.53 -29.13 18.27
N ALA A 343 25.55 -29.76 17.62
CA ALA A 343 25.37 -31.20 17.61
C ALA A 343 26.62 -31.94 17.09
N ILE A 344 27.08 -31.55 15.90
CA ILE A 344 28.26 -32.12 15.23
C ILE A 344 29.52 -31.89 16.07
N ALA A 345 29.70 -30.68 16.62
CA ALA A 345 30.84 -30.34 17.45
C ALA A 345 30.95 -31.24 18.69
N ARG A 346 29.80 -31.56 19.32
CA ARG A 346 29.76 -32.47 20.48
C ARG A 346 30.09 -33.89 20.08
N LEU A 347 29.49 -34.41 19.00
CA LEU A 347 29.74 -35.77 18.51
C LEU A 347 31.22 -35.97 18.17
N ILE A 348 31.83 -35.03 17.44
CA ILE A 348 33.24 -35.11 17.07
C ILE A 348 34.13 -34.99 18.32
N SER A 349 33.81 -34.07 19.24
CA SER A 349 34.58 -33.90 20.48
C SER A 349 34.58 -35.16 21.34
N THR A 350 33.44 -35.84 21.49
CA THR A 350 33.36 -37.08 22.27
C THR A 350 34.12 -38.23 21.60
N THR A 351 34.06 -38.35 20.26
CA THR A 351 34.84 -39.35 19.53
C THR A 351 36.35 -39.12 19.66
N ILE A 352 36.81 -37.87 19.58
CA ILE A 352 38.24 -37.54 19.75
C ILE A 352 38.69 -37.88 21.18
N LYS A 353 37.91 -37.54 22.20
CA LYS A 353 38.22 -37.89 23.59
C LYS A 353 38.27 -39.41 23.83
N ALA A 354 37.36 -40.15 23.21
CA ALA A 354 37.32 -41.60 23.30
C ALA A 354 38.53 -42.31 22.68
N SER A 355 39.25 -41.65 21.75
CA SER A 355 40.44 -42.21 21.10
C SER A 355 41.69 -42.31 22.01
N GLY A 356 41.70 -41.64 23.16
CA GLY A 356 42.71 -41.82 24.22
C GLY A 356 44.15 -41.41 23.88
N GLY A 357 44.41 -40.76 22.74
CA GLY A 357 45.74 -40.32 22.34
C GLY A 357 46.31 -39.20 23.23
N ALA A 358 47.65 -39.08 23.29
CA ALA A 358 48.31 -37.97 23.98
C ALA A 358 47.85 -36.63 23.37
N GLY A 359 47.23 -35.75 24.17
CA GLY A 359 46.67 -34.48 23.72
C GLY A 359 45.23 -34.54 23.20
N ALA A 360 44.53 -35.68 23.30
CA ALA A 360 43.15 -35.84 22.83
C ALA A 360 42.18 -34.79 23.42
N ASP A 361 42.35 -34.40 24.69
CA ASP A 361 41.50 -33.39 25.33
C ASP A 361 41.67 -31.99 24.71
N PHE A 362 42.91 -31.58 24.43
CA PHE A 362 43.19 -30.30 23.79
C PHE A 362 42.62 -30.29 22.37
N THR A 363 42.90 -31.33 21.58
CA THR A 363 42.40 -31.45 20.20
C THR A 363 40.87 -31.50 20.17
N ALA A 364 40.23 -32.22 21.10
CA ALA A 364 38.78 -32.30 21.19
C ALA A 364 38.13 -30.97 21.56
N SER A 365 38.76 -30.20 22.47
CA SER A 365 38.28 -28.88 22.86
C SER A 365 38.45 -27.86 21.74
N LEU A 366 39.63 -27.83 21.11
CA LEU A 366 39.93 -26.96 19.98
C LEU A 366 39.00 -27.22 18.80
N THR A 367 38.80 -28.50 18.44
CA THR A 367 37.90 -28.91 17.36
C THR A 367 36.45 -28.53 17.66
N LYS A 368 35.99 -28.72 18.90
CA LYS A 368 34.64 -28.32 19.32
C LYS A 368 34.43 -26.81 19.16
N VAL A 369 35.36 -26.01 19.66
CA VAL A 369 35.29 -24.54 19.56
C VAL A 369 35.31 -24.12 18.08
N ALA A 370 36.19 -24.70 17.27
CA ALA A 370 36.28 -24.39 15.85
C ALA A 370 34.96 -24.67 15.10
N ILE A 371 34.33 -25.83 15.32
CA ILE A 371 33.06 -26.18 14.67
C ILE A 371 31.92 -25.27 15.15
N ILE A 372 31.84 -24.96 16.44
CA ILE A 372 30.79 -24.07 16.97
C ILE A 372 30.95 -22.67 16.40
N VAL A 373 32.16 -22.11 16.38
CA VAL A 373 32.42 -20.77 15.83
C VAL A 373 32.08 -20.73 14.34
N LEU A 374 32.53 -21.72 13.57
CA LEU A 374 32.26 -21.80 12.13
C LEU A 374 30.76 -21.98 11.85
N GLY A 375 30.09 -22.90 12.53
CA GLY A 375 28.67 -23.15 12.35
C GLY A 375 27.79 -22.01 12.83
N THR A 376 28.20 -21.30 13.89
CA THR A 376 27.56 -20.06 14.34
C THR A 376 27.64 -19.01 13.24
N ALA A 377 28.81 -18.82 12.64
CA ALA A 377 28.99 -17.86 11.54
C ALA A 377 28.13 -18.18 10.31
N ILE A 378 28.12 -19.44 9.88
CA ILE A 378 27.28 -19.88 8.77
C ILE A 378 25.81 -19.65 9.13
N GLY A 379 25.39 -20.01 10.35
CA GLY A 379 24.03 -19.79 10.82
C GLY A 379 23.63 -18.32 10.83
N LEU A 380 24.44 -17.43 11.41
CA LEU A 380 24.21 -15.97 11.43
C LEU A 380 24.10 -15.41 10.01
N ARG A 381 24.91 -15.92 9.07
CA ARG A 381 24.87 -15.52 7.66
C ARG A 381 23.51 -15.86 7.03
N PHE A 382 23.02 -17.08 7.25
CA PHE A 382 21.69 -17.49 6.77
C PHE A 382 20.52 -16.74 7.42
N MET A 383 20.71 -16.17 8.63
CA MET A 383 19.72 -15.30 9.25
C MET A 383 19.62 -13.92 8.57
N GLY A 384 20.50 -13.59 7.62
CA GLY A 384 20.54 -12.29 6.97
C GLY A 384 21.20 -11.19 7.81
N LEU A 385 21.92 -11.55 8.87
CA LEU A 385 22.69 -10.61 9.70
C LEU A 385 23.95 -10.19 8.95
N ALA A 386 23.77 -9.34 7.93
CA ALA A 386 24.80 -8.71 7.10
C ALA A 386 26.02 -9.61 6.82
N ASP A 387 25.93 -10.38 5.72
CA ASP A 387 27.01 -11.23 5.20
C ASP A 387 28.39 -10.57 5.24
N ASP A 388 28.45 -9.26 4.99
CA ASP A 388 29.69 -8.46 5.02
C ASP A 388 30.33 -8.38 6.40
N ILE A 389 29.54 -8.23 7.47
CA ILE A 389 30.07 -8.18 8.84
C ILE A 389 30.73 -9.53 9.19
N ILE A 390 30.07 -10.63 8.83
CA ILE A 390 30.55 -11.98 9.12
C ILE A 390 31.79 -12.30 8.28
N ASN A 391 31.73 -12.04 6.97
CA ASN A 391 32.87 -12.26 6.06
C ASN A 391 34.08 -11.43 6.47
N LEU A 392 33.88 -10.16 6.86
CA LEU A 392 34.95 -9.28 7.33
C LEU A 392 35.51 -9.75 8.67
N ALA A 393 34.66 -10.12 9.63
CA ALA A 393 35.12 -10.64 10.92
C ALA A 393 35.96 -11.91 10.75
N PHE A 394 35.51 -12.87 9.92
CA PHE A 394 36.29 -14.08 9.64
C PHE A 394 37.55 -13.79 8.84
N GLY A 395 37.48 -12.91 7.84
CA GLY A 395 38.64 -12.47 7.07
C GLY A 395 39.70 -11.83 7.96
N LEU A 396 39.29 -10.99 8.92
CA LEU A 396 40.19 -10.37 9.89
C LEU A 396 40.77 -11.38 10.89
N ILE A 397 39.96 -12.31 11.40
CA ILE A 397 40.45 -13.36 12.31
C ILE A 397 41.46 -14.26 11.59
N LEU A 398 41.13 -14.73 10.40
CA LEU A 398 42.01 -15.60 9.61
C LEU A 398 43.28 -14.84 9.19
N GLY A 399 43.14 -13.56 8.83
CA GLY A 399 44.25 -12.65 8.54
C GLY A 399 45.16 -12.45 9.75
N ALA A 400 44.59 -12.21 10.94
CA ALA A 400 45.34 -12.07 12.18
C ALA A 400 46.09 -13.35 12.55
N ILE A 401 45.45 -14.51 12.40
CA ILE A 401 46.09 -15.81 12.61
C ILE A 401 47.24 -16.02 11.61
N ALA A 402 47.03 -15.72 10.33
CA ALA A 402 48.06 -15.83 9.30
C ALA A 402 49.26 -14.92 9.61
N VAL A 403 49.01 -13.67 10.01
CA VAL A 403 50.05 -12.72 10.43
C VAL A 403 50.77 -13.22 11.70
N ALA A 404 50.04 -13.73 12.69
CA ALA A 404 50.63 -14.27 13.92
C ALA A 404 51.54 -15.47 13.62
N PHE A 405 51.12 -16.39 12.76
CA PHE A 405 51.98 -17.50 12.30
C PHE A 405 53.19 -17.01 11.53
N ALA A 406 53.02 -16.07 10.60
CA ALA A 406 54.12 -15.49 9.84
C ALA A 406 55.16 -14.83 10.76
N LEU A 407 54.71 -14.09 11.78
CA LEU A 407 55.57 -13.46 12.78
C LEU A 407 56.25 -14.51 13.69
N ALA A 408 55.53 -15.52 14.15
CA ALA A 408 56.08 -16.58 15.00
C ALA A 408 57.16 -17.39 14.27
N PHE A 409 56.93 -17.76 13.00
CA PHE A 409 57.93 -18.44 12.17
C PHE A 409 59.09 -17.53 11.80
N GLY A 410 58.80 -16.28 11.39
CA GLY A 410 59.83 -15.33 10.97
C GLY A 410 60.79 -14.95 12.10
N LEU A 411 60.26 -14.64 13.29
CA LEU A 411 61.06 -14.28 14.45
C LEU A 411 61.72 -15.51 15.10
N GLY A 412 60.99 -16.63 15.25
CA GLY A 412 61.50 -17.84 15.89
C GLY A 412 62.48 -18.65 15.02
N GLY A 413 62.37 -18.57 13.69
CA GLY A 413 63.22 -19.31 12.76
C GLY A 413 64.51 -18.59 12.36
N ARG A 414 64.67 -17.31 12.74
CA ARG A 414 65.77 -16.44 12.30
C ARG A 414 67.15 -17.04 12.58
N ASP A 415 67.41 -17.47 13.81
CA ASP A 415 68.73 -17.97 14.21
C ASP A 415 69.06 -19.33 13.57
N GLN A 416 68.02 -20.15 13.34
CA GLN A 416 68.15 -21.44 12.69
C GLN A 416 68.45 -21.27 11.20
N ALA A 417 67.73 -20.36 10.54
CA ALA A 417 68.00 -19.99 9.16
C ALA A 417 69.41 -19.40 8.99
N GLY A 418 69.83 -18.52 9.90
CA GLY A 418 71.18 -17.92 9.88
C GLY A 418 72.30 -18.96 9.96
N ARG A 419 72.16 -19.96 10.84
CA ARG A 419 73.12 -21.06 10.96
C ARG A 419 73.18 -21.95 9.71
N ILE A 420 72.05 -22.17 9.05
CA ILE A 420 72.01 -22.95 7.80
C ILE A 420 72.73 -22.19 6.69
N VAL A 421 72.46 -20.89 6.54
CA VAL A 421 73.11 -20.04 5.54
C VAL A 421 74.62 -19.96 5.79
N GLN A 422 75.07 -19.78 7.04
CA GLN A 422 76.50 -19.76 7.37
C GLN A 422 77.20 -21.09 7.07
N ARG A 423 76.55 -22.23 7.30
CA ARG A 423 77.11 -23.55 6.95
C ARG A 423 77.22 -23.73 5.43
N LEU A 424 76.26 -23.21 4.67
CA LEU A 424 76.29 -23.26 3.22
C LEU A 424 77.37 -22.33 2.65
N LEU A 425 77.52 -21.12 3.20
CA LEU A 425 78.60 -20.20 2.84
C LEU A 425 79.97 -20.78 3.19
N GLY A 426 80.15 -21.32 4.39
CA GLY A 426 81.41 -21.94 4.79
C GLY A 426 81.79 -23.14 3.92
N LYS A 427 80.82 -23.98 3.54
CA LYS A 427 81.06 -25.06 2.57
C LYS A 427 81.45 -24.53 1.19
N ALA A 428 80.80 -23.47 0.72
CA ALA A 428 81.11 -22.87 -0.57
C ALA A 428 82.49 -22.19 -0.57
N GLU A 429 82.90 -21.56 0.54
CA GLU A 429 84.24 -21.01 0.72
C GLU A 429 85.31 -22.11 0.80
N ASP A 430 85.06 -23.20 1.50
CA ASP A 430 85.95 -24.37 1.55
C ASP A 430 86.09 -25.02 0.16
N GLU A 431 85.01 -25.05 -0.62
CA GLU A 431 85.01 -25.59 -1.98
C GLU A 431 85.67 -24.64 -2.99
N ALA A 432 85.56 -23.32 -2.80
CA ALA A 432 86.27 -22.31 -3.58
C ALA A 432 87.77 -22.22 -3.26
N ASN A 433 88.18 -22.54 -2.02
CA ASN A 433 89.57 -22.49 -1.57
C ASN A 433 90.31 -23.83 -1.69
N ARG A 434 89.67 -24.86 -2.27
CA ARG A 434 90.34 -26.13 -2.62
C ARG A 434 91.24 -25.94 -3.84
N PRO A 435 92.54 -26.29 -3.79
CA PRO A 435 93.39 -26.24 -4.96
C PRO A 435 92.88 -27.24 -6.00
N ALA A 436 92.72 -26.78 -7.25
CA ALA A 436 92.19 -27.58 -8.35
C ALA A 436 92.95 -28.92 -8.49
N ALA A 437 92.25 -30.03 -8.30
CA ALA A 437 92.79 -31.36 -8.51
C ALA A 437 92.82 -31.69 -10.03
N PRO A 438 93.75 -32.55 -10.50
CA PRO A 438 93.99 -32.77 -11.92
C PRO A 438 92.80 -33.43 -12.61
N SER A 439 92.48 -32.95 -13.81
CA SER A 439 91.50 -33.49 -14.73
C SER A 439 91.80 -34.95 -15.08
N THR A 440 91.02 -35.89 -14.55
CA THR A 440 90.92 -37.22 -15.14
C THR A 440 89.75 -37.22 -16.12
N VAL A 441 90.09 -37.17 -17.40
CA VAL A 441 89.16 -37.34 -18.52
C VAL A 441 88.53 -38.74 -18.43
N PRO A 442 87.19 -38.88 -18.42
CA PRO A 442 86.57 -40.19 -18.48
C PRO A 442 86.72 -40.77 -19.89
N VAL A 443 87.31 -41.97 -20.01
CA VAL A 443 87.26 -42.78 -21.22
C VAL A 443 85.83 -43.32 -21.37
N ALA A 444 85.20 -43.01 -22.50
CA ALA A 444 83.86 -43.47 -22.85
C ALA A 444 83.82 -45.00 -23.07
N PRO A 445 82.84 -45.73 -22.50
CA PRO A 445 82.61 -47.11 -22.88
C PRO A 445 81.87 -47.20 -24.23
N ALA A 446 82.31 -48.16 -25.04
CA ALA A 446 81.85 -48.43 -26.39
C ALA A 446 80.35 -48.78 -26.47
N SER A 447 79.68 -48.23 -27.48
CA SER A 447 78.28 -48.49 -27.82
C SER A 447 78.04 -49.93 -28.28
N PRO A 448 76.98 -50.63 -27.82
CA PRO A 448 76.53 -51.85 -28.47
C PRO A 448 75.73 -51.52 -29.73
N ILE A 449 76.04 -52.26 -30.79
CA ILE A 449 75.43 -52.26 -32.11
C ILE A 449 73.94 -52.65 -32.00
N ALA A 450 73.04 -51.78 -32.48
CA ALA A 450 71.63 -52.10 -32.69
C ALA A 450 71.44 -52.69 -34.11
N PRO A 451 70.62 -53.75 -34.30
CA PRO A 451 70.35 -54.31 -35.62
C PRO A 451 69.45 -53.39 -36.45
N ARG A 452 69.74 -53.30 -37.74
CA ARG A 452 68.86 -52.72 -38.77
C ARG A 452 67.73 -53.68 -39.15
N GLU A 453 66.72 -53.07 -39.77
CA GLU A 453 65.67 -53.63 -40.65
C GLU A 453 64.37 -54.02 -39.92
N GLN A 454 63.17 -53.70 -40.41
CA GLN A 454 62.72 -53.08 -41.66
C GLN A 454 61.25 -52.64 -41.46
N ASP A 455 60.86 -51.61 -42.23
CA ASP A 455 59.54 -51.33 -42.82
C ASP A 455 58.27 -51.98 -42.25
N THR A 456 57.23 -51.17 -41.98
CA THR A 456 56.03 -51.16 -42.84
C THR A 456 55.25 -49.85 -42.65
N GLN A 457 54.83 -49.28 -43.77
CA GLN A 457 54.09 -48.04 -43.99
C GLN A 457 52.61 -48.11 -43.54
N ALA A 458 52.05 -46.95 -43.18
CA ALA A 458 50.77 -46.36 -43.64
C ALA A 458 50.04 -45.61 -42.51
#